data_AF-A0A1F7CV19-F1
#
_entry.id   AF-A0A1F7CV19-F1
#
_cell.length_a   1.000
_cell.length_b   1.000
_cell.length_c   1.000
_cell.angle_alpha   90.00
_cell.angle_beta   90.00
_cell.angle_gamma   90.00
#
_symmetry.space_group_name_H-M   'P 1'
#
loop_
_entity.id
_entity.type
_entity.pdbx_description
1 polymer ?
#
loop_
_entity_poly.entity_id
_entity_poly.type
_entity_poly.pdbx_seq_one_letter_code
_entity_poly.pdbx_strand_id
1 'polypeptide(L)'
;MMNELHLTPAEQKLFLSLPEKLREGWKVREETQKFEDTKKHLRMRVSFLKIRDPKLHVFQEEIKKAKNEKKIAKLVSEFDLKDVHQADLAELFFALGPKPLFRIIEAILRQAKTDEEVESVAALSLVRNALLRSFIRNYV
;
A
#
# COMPACT_ATOMS: atom_id res chain seq x y z
N MET A 1 17.06 -1.76 -11.56
CA MET A 1 16.84 -1.08 -10.28
C MET A 1 15.72 -0.07 -10.46
N MET A 2 14.64 -0.21 -9.70
CA MET A 2 13.48 0.67 -9.84
C MET A 2 13.58 1.78 -8.78
N ASN A 3 14.37 2.81 -9.08
CA ASN A 3 14.64 3.92 -8.16
C ASN A 3 13.57 5.02 -8.32
N GLU A 4 12.29 4.64 -8.36
CA GLU A 4 11.19 5.59 -8.54
C GLU A 4 10.20 5.50 -7.39
N LEU A 5 9.90 6.64 -6.77
CA LEU A 5 8.91 6.79 -5.72
C LEU A 5 7.70 7.54 -6.30
N HIS A 6 6.52 6.93 -6.30
CA HIS A 6 5.29 7.60 -6.72
C HIS A 6 4.61 8.21 -5.49
N LEU A 7 4.88 9.47 -5.16
CA LEU A 7 4.46 10.09 -3.90
C LEU A 7 3.45 11.22 -4.13
N THR A 8 2.42 11.27 -3.29
CA THR A 8 1.50 12.42 -3.23
C THR A 8 2.23 13.67 -2.73
N PRO A 9 1.69 14.87 -2.94
CA PRO A 9 2.29 16.10 -2.39
C PRO A 9 2.51 16.06 -0.87
N ALA A 10 1.65 15.39 -0.12
CA ALA A 10 1.81 15.23 1.32
C ALA A 10 2.97 14.29 1.68
N GLU A 11 3.09 13.16 0.97
CA GLU A 11 4.17 12.19 1.16
C GLU A 11 5.51 12.72 0.70
N GLN A 12 5.56 13.54 -0.36
CA GLN A 12 6.79 14.20 -0.78
C GLN A 12 7.35 15.11 0.31
N LYS A 13 6.49 15.85 1.02
CA LYS A 13 6.92 16.66 2.17
C LYS A 13 7.52 15.80 3.28
N LEU A 14 6.94 14.63 3.55
CA LEU A 14 7.49 13.68 4.53
C LEU A 14 8.84 13.13 4.04
N PHE A 15 8.93 12.72 2.78
CA PHE A 15 10.17 12.21 2.19
C PHE A 15 11.29 13.26 2.23
N LEU A 16 10.99 14.53 1.89
CA LEU A 16 11.95 15.64 1.95
C LEU A 16 12.43 15.95 3.37
N SER A 17 11.68 15.57 4.41
CA SER A 17 12.09 15.71 5.80
C SER A 17 13.08 14.63 6.26
N LEU A 18 13.31 13.58 5.46
CA LEU A 18 14.27 12.53 5.79
C LEU A 18 15.72 13.01 5.63
N PRO A 19 16.67 12.41 6.37
CA PRO A 19 18.10 12.62 6.19
C PRO A 19 18.52 12.47 4.72
N GLU A 20 19.45 13.30 4.26
CA GLU A 20 19.91 13.32 2.85
C GLU A 20 20.35 11.95 2.33
N LYS A 21 21.08 11.19 3.15
CA LYS A 21 21.51 9.82 2.84
C LYS A 21 20.37 8.88 2.43
N LEU A 22 19.16 9.06 2.96
CA LEU A 22 17.98 8.24 2.64
C LEU A 22 17.25 8.74 1.39
N ARG A 23 17.55 9.96 0.94
CA ARG A 23 16.92 10.60 -0.22
C ARG A 23 17.72 10.45 -1.50
N GLU A 24 19.03 10.29 -1.39
CA GLU A 24 19.95 10.16 -2.52
C GLU A 24 19.57 8.98 -3.44
N GLY A 25 19.74 9.19 -4.74
CA GLY A 25 19.50 8.14 -5.75
C GLY A 25 18.03 7.86 -6.11
N TRP A 26 17.07 8.48 -5.41
CA TRP A 26 15.63 8.30 -5.66
C TRP A 26 15.05 9.35 -6.60
N LYS A 27 14.30 8.89 -7.62
CA LYS A 27 13.48 9.75 -8.47
C LYS A 27 12.07 9.83 -7.92
N VAL A 28 11.64 11.01 -7.53
CA VAL A 28 10.27 11.23 -7.06
C VAL A 28 9.37 11.61 -8.24
N ARG A 29 8.29 10.85 -8.43
CA ARG A 29 7.18 11.17 -9.32
C ARG A 29 5.97 11.57 -8.49
N GLU A 30 5.30 12.62 -8.93
CA GLU A 30 4.07 13.03 -8.29
C GLU A 30 2.94 12.04 -8.59
N GLU A 31 2.29 11.57 -7.53
CA GLU A 31 1.03 10.83 -7.59
C GLU A 31 -0.13 11.80 -7.37
N THR A 32 -0.84 12.12 -8.46
CA THR A 32 -2.03 12.99 -8.46
C THR A 32 -3.33 12.22 -8.61
N GLN A 33 -3.26 10.93 -8.95
CA GLN A 33 -4.44 10.11 -9.18
C GLN A 33 -5.19 9.86 -7.88
N LYS A 34 -6.51 9.92 -7.96
CA LYS A 34 -7.41 9.67 -6.84
C LYS A 34 -8.47 8.66 -7.27
N PHE A 35 -8.79 7.75 -6.36
CA PHE A 35 -9.87 6.80 -6.54
C PHE A 35 -10.73 6.76 -5.29
N GLU A 36 -12.00 7.12 -5.44
CA GLU A 36 -12.97 7.01 -4.36
C GLU A 36 -13.59 5.62 -4.34
N ASP A 37 -12.94 4.74 -3.58
CA ASP A 37 -13.45 3.40 -3.39
C ASP A 37 -14.68 3.37 -2.46
N THR A 38 -15.65 2.53 -2.80
CA THR A 38 -16.88 2.35 -2.03
C THR A 38 -16.78 1.12 -1.11
N LYS A 39 -17.49 1.14 0.02
CA LYS A 39 -17.59 -0.03 0.91
C LYS A 39 -18.16 -1.27 0.19
N LYS A 40 -18.96 -1.08 -0.86
CA LYS A 40 -19.50 -2.18 -1.68
C LYS A 40 -18.39 -2.81 -2.53
N HIS A 41 -17.60 -2.00 -3.23
CA HIS A 41 -16.48 -2.48 -4.05
C HIS A 41 -15.41 -3.18 -3.22
N LEU A 42 -15.03 -2.59 -2.07
CA LEU A 42 -14.09 -3.23 -1.14
C LEU A 42 -14.59 -4.61 -0.68
N ARG A 43 -15.84 -4.68 -0.18
CA ARG A 43 -16.43 -5.97 0.27
C ARG A 43 -16.47 -6.99 -0.84
N MET A 44 -16.80 -6.56 -2.06
CA MET A 44 -16.82 -7.42 -3.23
C MET A 44 -15.43 -7.98 -3.53
N ARG A 45 -14.39 -7.15 -3.65
CA ARG A 45 -13.02 -7.64 -3.90
C ARG A 45 -12.52 -8.56 -2.78
N VAL A 46 -12.80 -8.22 -1.51
CA VAL A 46 -12.45 -9.06 -0.35
C VAL A 46 -13.18 -10.42 -0.37
N SER A 47 -14.40 -10.48 -0.89
CA SER A 47 -15.15 -11.76 -1.01
C SER A 47 -14.63 -12.67 -2.12
N PHE A 48 -13.97 -12.12 -3.15
CA PHE A 48 -13.36 -12.87 -4.24
C PHE A 48 -11.89 -13.20 -4.03
N LEU A 49 -11.31 -12.76 -2.91
CA LEU A 49 -9.92 -13.02 -2.55
C LEU A 49 -9.70 -14.54 -2.42
N LYS A 50 -8.83 -15.11 -3.26
CA LYS A 50 -8.55 -16.56 -3.28
C LYS A 50 -7.28 -16.83 -2.51
N ILE A 51 -7.36 -16.65 -1.21
CA ILE A 51 -6.24 -16.91 -0.31
C ILE A 51 -5.90 -18.40 -0.36
N ARG A 52 -4.64 -18.70 -0.69
CA ARG A 52 -4.05 -20.03 -0.55
C ARG A 52 -3.32 -20.19 0.78
N ASP A 53 -2.71 -19.10 1.26
CA ASP A 53 -1.94 -19.09 2.50
C ASP A 53 -2.86 -19.06 3.75
N PRO A 54 -2.79 -20.07 4.63
CA PRO A 54 -3.56 -20.09 5.88
C PRO A 54 -3.39 -18.85 6.76
N LYS A 55 -2.20 -18.22 6.76
CA LYS A 55 -1.93 -17.00 7.55
C LYS A 55 -2.83 -15.85 7.09
N LEU A 56 -3.10 -15.76 5.79
CA LEU A 56 -3.91 -14.71 5.22
C LEU A 56 -5.42 -14.90 5.46
N HIS A 57 -5.88 -16.11 5.82
CA HIS A 57 -7.30 -16.31 6.17
C HIS A 57 -7.68 -15.54 7.44
N VAL A 58 -6.84 -15.58 8.47
CA VAL A 58 -7.04 -14.79 9.70
C VAL A 58 -7.10 -13.31 9.34
N PHE A 59 -6.18 -12.88 8.49
CA PHE A 59 -6.08 -11.50 8.02
C PHE A 59 -7.35 -11.03 7.28
N GLN A 60 -7.89 -11.87 6.39
CA GLN A 60 -9.12 -11.59 5.65
C GLN A 60 -10.31 -11.35 6.58
N GLU A 61 -10.45 -12.17 7.63
CA GLU A 61 -11.52 -12.04 8.61
C GLU A 61 -11.38 -10.76 9.45
N GLU A 62 -10.16 -10.35 9.78
CA GLU A 62 -9.92 -9.09 10.48
C GLU A 62 -10.19 -7.86 9.61
N ILE A 63 -9.85 -7.91 8.32
CA ILE A 63 -10.19 -6.86 7.35
C ILE A 63 -11.70 -6.72 7.21
N LYS A 64 -12.45 -7.83 7.10
CA LYS A 64 -13.91 -7.81 7.01
C LYS A 64 -14.56 -7.13 8.22
N LYS A 65 -13.93 -7.26 9.40
CA LYS A 65 -14.38 -6.64 10.67
C LYS A 65 -13.85 -5.22 10.87
N ALA A 66 -12.93 -4.75 10.04
CA ALA A 66 -12.35 -3.42 10.19
C ALA A 66 -13.36 -2.33 9.83
N LYS A 67 -13.49 -1.32 10.72
CA LYS A 67 -14.48 -0.24 10.58
C LYS A 67 -14.03 0.87 9.63
N ASN A 68 -12.72 1.02 9.41
CA ASN A 68 -12.12 2.07 8.60
C ASN A 68 -10.72 1.67 8.08
N GLU A 69 -10.22 2.44 7.13
CA GLU A 69 -8.92 2.26 6.47
C GLU A 69 -7.72 2.39 7.41
N LYS A 70 -7.84 3.17 8.49
CA LYS A 70 -6.77 3.31 9.49
C LYS A 70 -6.55 1.99 10.22
N LYS A 71 -7.62 1.28 10.58
CA LYS A 71 -7.53 -0.04 11.22
C LYS A 71 -6.96 -1.08 10.27
N ILE A 72 -7.35 -1.04 8.99
CA ILE A 72 -6.79 -1.91 7.96
C ILE A 72 -5.29 -1.68 7.79
N ALA A 73 -4.86 -0.42 7.68
CA ALA A 73 -3.43 -0.08 7.56
C ALA A 73 -2.63 -0.59 8.76
N LYS A 74 -3.17 -0.45 9.98
CA LYS A 74 -2.57 -0.99 11.19
C LYS A 74 -2.42 -2.52 11.14
N LEU A 75 -3.48 -3.22 10.75
CA LEU A 75 -3.44 -4.68 10.58
C LEU A 75 -2.34 -5.07 9.58
N VAL A 76 -2.28 -4.43 8.41
CA VAL A 76 -1.23 -4.73 7.40
C VAL A 76 0.18 -4.49 7.96
N SER A 77 0.38 -3.41 8.73
CA SER A 77 1.70 -3.10 9.29
C SER A 77 2.14 -4.05 10.41
N GLU A 78 1.20 -4.66 11.12
CA GLU A 78 1.48 -5.60 12.22
C GLU A 78 1.60 -7.05 11.72
N PHE A 79 1.09 -7.32 10.52
CA PHE A 79 1.10 -8.65 9.93
C PHE A 79 2.44 -8.96 9.30
N ASP A 80 3.04 -10.09 9.69
CA ASP A 80 4.29 -10.55 9.11
C ASP A 80 4.02 -11.13 7.72
N LEU A 81 4.37 -10.35 6.69
CA LEU A 81 4.28 -10.73 5.29
C LEU A 81 5.54 -11.45 4.79
N LYS A 82 6.53 -11.66 5.67
CA LYS A 82 7.70 -12.49 5.32
C LYS A 82 7.19 -13.90 5.03
N ASP A 83 7.61 -14.43 3.89
CA ASP A 83 7.24 -15.73 3.34
C ASP A 83 5.82 -15.86 2.75
N VAL A 84 5.03 -14.79 2.71
CA VAL A 84 3.78 -14.81 1.93
C VAL A 84 4.11 -14.89 0.45
N HIS A 85 3.49 -15.83 -0.26
CA HIS A 85 3.71 -16.00 -1.69
C HIS A 85 3.32 -14.72 -2.45
N GLN A 86 4.17 -14.27 -3.38
CA GLN A 86 3.97 -12.99 -4.08
C GLN A 86 2.60 -12.86 -4.75
N ALA A 87 2.07 -13.96 -5.30
CA ALA A 87 0.73 -13.97 -5.89
C ALA A 87 -0.38 -13.67 -4.86
N ASP A 88 -0.29 -14.24 -3.66
CA ASP A 88 -1.27 -13.99 -2.60
C ASP A 88 -1.15 -12.57 -2.04
N LEU A 89 0.09 -12.04 -1.96
CA LEU A 89 0.34 -10.65 -1.58
C LEU A 89 -0.26 -9.66 -2.59
N ALA A 90 -0.13 -9.95 -3.89
CA ALA A 90 -0.73 -9.14 -4.95
C ALA A 90 -2.26 -9.18 -4.89
N GLU A 91 -2.87 -10.37 -4.69
CA GLU A 91 -4.31 -10.49 -4.48
C GLU A 91 -4.77 -9.70 -3.26
N LEU A 92 -4.00 -9.74 -2.16
CA LEU A 92 -4.31 -9.00 -0.96
C LEU A 92 -4.34 -7.49 -1.21
N PHE A 93 -3.29 -6.93 -1.81
CA PHE A 93 -3.25 -5.51 -2.11
C PHE A 93 -4.35 -5.09 -3.09
N PHE A 94 -4.69 -5.93 -4.07
CA PHE A 94 -5.82 -5.70 -4.95
C PHE A 94 -7.15 -5.66 -4.18
N ALA A 95 -7.39 -6.60 -3.25
CA ALA A 95 -8.61 -6.59 -2.47
C ALA A 95 -8.72 -5.34 -1.60
N LEU A 96 -7.65 -5.00 -0.89
CA LEU A 96 -7.56 -3.82 -0.03
C LEU A 96 -7.76 -2.51 -0.79
N GLY A 97 -7.27 -2.44 -2.04
CA GLY A 97 -7.29 -1.24 -2.84
C GLY A 97 -6.24 -0.21 -2.41
N PRO A 98 -6.22 0.99 -3.02
CA PRO A 98 -5.13 1.93 -2.85
C PRO A 98 -5.16 2.68 -1.50
N LYS A 99 -6.34 2.85 -0.87
CA LYS A 99 -6.52 3.67 0.36
C LYS A 99 -5.62 3.24 1.54
N PRO A 100 -5.56 1.96 1.94
CA PRO A 100 -4.66 1.53 3.01
C PRO A 100 -3.18 1.78 2.69
N LEU A 101 -2.78 1.68 1.42
CA LEU A 101 -1.39 1.90 1.01
C LEU A 101 -0.93 3.34 1.23
N PHE A 102 -1.79 4.34 1.00
CA PHE A 102 -1.45 5.73 1.37
C PHE A 102 -1.09 5.84 2.86
N ARG A 103 -1.86 5.20 3.74
CA ARG A 103 -1.62 5.25 5.19
C ARG A 103 -0.34 4.54 5.61
N ILE A 104 -0.04 3.41 4.97
CA ILE A 104 1.18 2.65 5.25
C ILE A 104 2.41 3.45 4.79
N ILE A 105 2.37 4.00 3.57
CA ILE A 105 3.45 4.84 3.03
C ILE A 105 3.67 6.08 3.93
N GLU A 106 2.61 6.79 4.31
CA GLU A 106 2.69 7.91 5.26
C GLU A 106 3.33 7.51 6.60
N ALA A 107 2.97 6.33 7.12
CA ALA A 107 3.51 5.83 8.39
C ALA A 107 5.00 5.51 8.30
N ILE A 108 5.42 4.80 7.24
CA ILE A 108 6.83 4.45 7.02
C ILE A 108 7.66 5.73 6.84
N LEU A 109 7.22 6.65 5.98
CA LEU A 109 7.94 7.91 5.73
C LEU A 109 8.13 8.77 6.99
N ARG A 110 7.22 8.69 7.96
CA ARG A 110 7.35 9.44 9.23
C ARG A 110 8.40 8.87 10.18
N GLN A 111 8.75 7.60 10.02
CA GLN A 111 9.60 6.88 10.98
C GLN A 111 10.83 6.25 10.35
N ALA A 112 11.01 6.38 9.03
CA ALA A 112 12.10 5.77 8.28
C ALA A 112 13.47 6.24 8.80
N LYS A 113 14.34 5.27 9.06
CA LYS A 113 15.70 5.41 9.55
C LYS A 113 16.71 4.66 8.68
N THR A 114 16.24 3.76 7.83
CA THR A 114 17.04 2.83 7.02
C THR A 114 16.64 2.90 5.54
N ASP A 115 17.55 2.49 4.66
CA ASP A 115 17.29 2.43 3.21
C ASP A 115 16.21 1.38 2.87
N GLU A 116 16.19 0.26 3.60
CA GLU A 116 15.18 -0.80 3.46
C GLU A 116 13.74 -0.27 3.65
N GLU A 117 13.55 0.70 4.55
CA GLU A 117 12.25 1.35 4.75
C GLU A 117 11.88 2.24 3.57
N VAL A 118 12.86 2.91 2.93
CA VAL A 118 12.61 3.72 1.73
C VAL A 118 12.35 2.83 0.52
N GLU A 119 13.05 1.70 0.39
CA GLU A 119 12.76 0.67 -0.62
C GLU A 119 11.35 0.10 -0.45
N SER A 120 10.92 -0.12 0.80
CA SER A 120 9.54 -0.52 1.10
C SER A 120 8.53 0.52 0.62
N VAL A 121 8.82 1.82 0.82
CA VAL A 121 8.00 2.90 0.26
C VAL A 121 7.99 2.87 -1.26
N ALA A 122 9.13 2.62 -1.92
CA ALA A 122 9.20 2.50 -3.38
C ALA A 122 8.27 1.41 -3.89
N ALA A 123 8.39 0.20 -3.33
CA ALA A 123 7.56 -0.95 -3.70
C ALA A 123 6.06 -0.65 -3.47
N LEU A 124 5.69 -0.14 -2.29
CA LEU A 124 4.29 0.16 -1.96
C LEU A 124 3.72 1.28 -2.83
N SER A 125 4.53 2.30 -3.14
CA SER A 125 4.13 3.43 -3.99
C SER A 125 3.87 2.99 -5.43
N LEU A 126 4.66 2.05 -5.94
CA LEU A 126 4.44 1.45 -7.25
C LEU A 126 3.15 0.62 -7.28
N VAL A 127 2.96 -0.25 -6.28
CA VAL A 127 1.75 -1.07 -6.17
C VAL A 127 0.51 -0.17 -6.11
N ARG A 128 0.56 0.89 -5.31
CA ARG A 128 -0.51 1.88 -5.24
C ARG A 128 -0.77 2.55 -6.58
N ASN A 129 0.27 3.00 -7.28
CA ASN A 129 0.11 3.63 -8.60
C ASN A 129 -0.55 2.66 -9.60
N ALA A 130 -0.10 1.40 -9.63
CA ALA A 130 -0.69 0.37 -10.48
C ALA A 130 -2.18 0.11 -10.15
N LEU A 131 -2.53 0.06 -8.86
CA LEU A 131 -3.92 -0.08 -8.42
C LEU A 131 -4.78 1.12 -8.81
N LEU A 132 -4.28 2.34 -8.64
CA LEU A 132 -4.98 3.57 -9.04
C LEU A 132 -5.28 3.56 -10.54
N ARG A 133 -4.28 3.26 -11.38
CA ARG A 133 -4.48 3.14 -12.84
C ARG A 133 -5.50 2.07 -13.20
N SER A 134 -5.41 0.89 -12.57
CA SER A 134 -6.34 -0.21 -12.81
C SER A 134 -7.77 0.15 -12.40
N PHE A 135 -7.95 0.77 -11.24
CA PHE A 135 -9.28 1.05 -10.71
C PHE A 135 -9.95 2.20 -11.45
N ILE A 136 -9.19 3.26 -11.76
CA ILE A 136 -9.70 4.38 -12.57
C ILE A 136 -10.15 3.87 -13.94
N ARG A 137 -9.38 2.99 -14.59
CA ARG A 137 -9.75 2.46 -15.92
C ARG A 137 -11.01 1.59 -15.92
N ASN A 138 -11.27 0.86 -14.83
CA ASN A 138 -12.30 -0.19 -14.80
C ASN A 138 -13.58 0.22 -14.06
N TYR A 139 -13.56 1.32 -13.30
CA TYR A 139 -14.70 1.79 -12.50
C TYR A 139 -15.16 3.22 -12.85
N VAL A 140 -14.47 3.91 -13.76
CA VAL A 140 -14.84 5.23 -14.30
C VAL A 140 -15.26 5.07 -15.74
#